data_AF-A0A645GGD0-F1
#
_entry.id   AF-A0A645GGD0-F1
#
_cell.length_a   1.000
_cell.length_b   1.000
_cell.length_c   1.000
_cell.angle_alpha   90.00
_cell.angle_beta   90.00
_cell.angle_gamma   90.00
#
_symmetry.space_group_name_H-M   'P 1'
#
loop_
_entity.id
_entity.type
_entity.pdbx_description
1 polymer ?
#
loop_
_entity_poly.entity_id
_entity_poly.type
_entity_poly.pdbx_seq_one_letter_code
_entity_poly.pdbx_strand_id
1 'polypeptide(L)'
;MAYDVEKYDENEIRRIGKKAFETARIRNKKLTCVDKANVLDSSKLWRKIINELSKEYEDVELNFMYVDNAAMQLIKDPSQFDTIVTNNIFGDIISDEASIITGSIGMLPSASLRDDKFGMYEPIHGSAPDIAHKNMANPIATILSVAMMLRYSFSLEKEAKEIEDAVTKVLNEGYRTRDIYNGKGNVIGTKEMGDLITNRI
;
A
#
# COMPACT_ATOMS: atom_id res chain seq x y z
N MET A 1 4.13 -12.87 34.75
CA MET A 1 4.15 -13.60 33.48
C MET A 1 3.65 -12.64 32.41
N ALA A 2 4.38 -12.47 31.31
CA ALA A 2 3.92 -11.70 30.15
C ALA A 2 3.31 -12.67 29.13
N TYR A 3 2.22 -12.30 28.48
CA TYR A 3 1.56 -13.08 27.44
C TYR A 3 0.81 -12.14 26.48
N ASP A 4 0.64 -12.58 25.24
CA ASP A 4 -0.09 -11.90 24.18
C ASP A 4 -1.06 -12.87 23.51
N VAL A 5 -2.12 -12.35 22.90
CA VAL A 5 -3.17 -13.17 22.27
C VAL A 5 -3.47 -12.65 20.87
N GLU A 6 -3.29 -13.50 19.87
CA GLU A 6 -3.82 -13.27 18.53
C GLU A 6 -5.25 -13.81 18.45
N LYS A 7 -6.22 -12.93 18.22
CA LYS A 7 -7.64 -13.30 18.14
C LYS A 7 -8.28 -12.63 16.94
N TYR A 8 -9.01 -13.42 16.17
CA TYR A 8 -9.86 -12.98 15.07
C TYR A 8 -11.18 -13.74 15.13
N ASP A 9 -12.27 -13.06 14.80
CA ASP A 9 -13.53 -13.70 14.44
C ASP A 9 -13.71 -13.79 12.92
N GLU A 10 -14.70 -14.59 12.50
CA GLU A 10 -14.97 -14.83 11.07
C GLU A 10 -15.40 -13.54 10.33
N ASN A 11 -16.14 -12.65 10.99
CA ASN A 11 -16.63 -11.42 10.37
C ASN A 11 -15.49 -10.43 10.12
N GLU A 12 -14.54 -10.31 11.06
CA GLU A 12 -13.34 -9.50 10.90
C GLU A 12 -12.54 -9.93 9.67
N ILE A 13 -12.32 -11.24 9.52
CA ILE A 13 -11.60 -11.83 8.38
C ILE A 13 -12.39 -11.66 7.09
N ARG A 14 -13.72 -11.92 7.11
CA ARG A 14 -14.56 -11.77 5.92
C ARG A 14 -14.55 -10.34 5.41
N ARG A 15 -14.61 -9.37 6.31
CA ARG A 15 -14.65 -7.94 6.00
C ARG A 15 -13.41 -7.50 5.22
N ILE A 16 -12.22 -7.77 5.77
CA ILE A 16 -10.96 -7.43 5.09
C ILE A 16 -10.75 -8.27 3.83
N GLY A 17 -11.16 -9.53 3.83
CA GLY A 17 -11.12 -10.40 2.65
C GLY A 17 -11.93 -9.84 1.48
N LYS A 18 -13.17 -9.39 1.71
CA LYS A 18 -13.99 -8.74 0.67
C LYS A 18 -13.30 -7.53 0.08
N LYS A 19 -12.76 -6.63 0.92
CA LYS A 19 -12.00 -5.46 0.46
C LYS A 19 -10.76 -5.84 -0.35
N ALA A 20 -10.05 -6.88 0.05
CA ALA A 20 -8.88 -7.35 -0.68
C ALA A 20 -9.25 -7.91 -2.08
N PHE A 21 -10.33 -8.70 -2.18
CA PHE A 21 -10.83 -9.16 -3.48
C PHE A 21 -11.34 -8.02 -4.36
N GLU A 22 -12.10 -7.07 -3.81
CA GLU A 22 -12.56 -5.87 -4.52
C GLU A 22 -11.36 -5.03 -5.03
N THR A 23 -10.31 -4.92 -4.23
CA THR A 23 -9.06 -4.23 -4.60
C THR A 23 -8.33 -4.97 -5.72
N ALA A 24 -8.22 -6.29 -5.64
CA ALA A 24 -7.60 -7.10 -6.69
C ALA A 24 -8.38 -7.00 -8.02
N ARG A 25 -9.72 -6.95 -7.98
CA ARG A 25 -10.58 -6.84 -9.18
C ARG A 25 -10.30 -5.61 -10.03
N ILE A 26 -9.97 -4.47 -9.41
CA ILE A 26 -9.65 -3.22 -10.12
C ILE A 26 -8.17 -3.09 -10.49
N ARG A 27 -7.38 -4.14 -10.20
CA ARG A 27 -5.94 -4.24 -10.52
C ARG A 27 -5.70 -5.41 -11.49
N ASN A 28 -4.71 -6.27 -11.22
CA ASN A 28 -4.36 -7.39 -12.09
C ASN A 28 -5.11 -8.68 -11.75
N LYS A 29 -6.16 -8.60 -10.91
CA LYS A 29 -7.02 -9.72 -10.52
C LYS A 29 -6.27 -10.88 -9.88
N LYS A 30 -5.24 -10.59 -9.10
CA LYS A 30 -4.52 -11.61 -8.32
C LYS A 30 -4.44 -11.22 -6.84
N LEU A 31 -4.83 -12.15 -5.97
CA LEU A 31 -4.81 -11.98 -4.53
C LEU A 31 -3.95 -13.06 -3.87
N THR A 32 -2.95 -12.66 -3.11
CA THR A 32 -2.17 -13.54 -2.25
C THR A 32 -2.60 -13.40 -0.79
N CYS A 33 -3.14 -14.46 -0.21
CA CYS A 33 -3.40 -14.55 1.23
C CYS A 33 -2.13 -15.02 1.95
N VAL A 34 -1.57 -14.16 2.80
CA VAL A 34 -0.38 -14.44 3.61
C VAL A 34 -0.77 -14.78 5.04
N ASP A 35 -0.37 -15.96 5.52
CA ASP A 35 -0.73 -16.47 6.85
C ASP A 35 0.37 -17.34 7.47
N LYS A 36 0.11 -17.94 8.65
CA LYS A 36 0.94 -18.99 9.25
C LYS A 36 0.12 -20.25 9.58
N ALA A 37 -0.71 -20.70 8.63
CA ALA A 37 -1.69 -21.78 8.87
C ALA A 37 -1.07 -23.15 9.20
N ASN A 38 0.23 -23.34 8.97
CA ASN A 38 0.97 -24.52 9.42
C ASN A 38 1.21 -24.55 10.94
N VAL A 39 0.99 -23.44 11.66
CA VAL A 39 1.20 -23.34 13.11
C VAL A 39 -0.02 -22.78 13.82
N LEU A 40 -0.53 -21.61 13.39
CA LEU A 40 -1.50 -20.83 14.15
C LEU A 40 -2.95 -21.17 13.79
N ASP A 41 -3.81 -21.38 14.79
CA ASP A 41 -5.24 -21.64 14.57
C ASP A 41 -5.97 -20.40 14.03
N SER A 42 -5.58 -19.18 14.43
CA SER A 42 -6.05 -17.94 13.81
C SER A 42 -5.77 -17.94 12.30
N SER A 43 -4.57 -18.35 11.89
CA SER A 43 -4.18 -18.42 10.48
C SER A 43 -4.92 -19.52 9.71
N LYS A 44 -5.25 -20.66 10.35
CA LYS A 44 -6.11 -21.68 9.73
C LYS A 44 -7.51 -21.14 9.49
N LEU A 45 -8.06 -20.37 10.44
CA LEU A 45 -9.35 -19.69 10.26
C LEU A 45 -9.27 -18.67 9.12
N TRP A 46 -8.23 -17.84 9.08
CA TRP A 46 -7.97 -16.91 7.97
C TRP A 46 -8.00 -17.61 6.61
N ARG A 47 -7.20 -18.66 6.44
CA ARG A 47 -7.12 -19.43 5.21
C ARG A 47 -8.48 -20.03 4.81
N LYS A 48 -9.21 -20.59 5.77
CA LYS A 48 -10.57 -21.14 5.55
C LYS A 48 -11.51 -20.06 5.03
N ILE A 49 -11.61 -18.92 5.71
CA ILE A 49 -12.56 -17.86 5.38
C ILE A 49 -12.24 -17.18 4.05
N ILE A 50 -10.96 -16.91 3.76
CA ILE A 50 -10.54 -16.35 2.47
C ILE A 50 -10.82 -17.32 1.32
N ASN A 51 -10.59 -18.63 1.52
CA ASN A 51 -10.92 -19.66 0.54
C ASN A 51 -12.44 -19.83 0.33
N GLU A 52 -13.26 -19.58 1.36
CA GLU A 52 -14.71 -19.59 1.20
C GLU A 52 -15.18 -18.37 0.40
N LEU A 53 -14.64 -17.19 0.69
CA LEU A 53 -14.96 -15.96 -0.04
C LEU A 53 -14.57 -16.02 -1.51
N SER A 54 -13.48 -16.72 -1.88
CA SER A 54 -13.03 -16.79 -3.28
C SER A 54 -14.09 -17.31 -4.25
N LYS A 55 -15.06 -18.10 -3.76
CA LYS A 55 -16.21 -18.57 -4.56
C LYS A 55 -17.15 -17.44 -5.00
N GLU A 56 -17.14 -16.31 -4.31
CA GLU A 56 -17.87 -15.09 -4.70
C GLU A 56 -17.06 -14.19 -5.67
N TYR A 57 -15.77 -14.51 -5.87
CA TYR A 57 -14.80 -13.75 -6.63
C TYR A 57 -14.01 -14.63 -7.60
N GLU A 58 -14.72 -15.48 -8.38
CA GLU A 58 -14.11 -16.44 -9.31
C GLU A 58 -13.26 -15.80 -10.43
N ASP A 59 -13.41 -14.50 -10.65
CA ASP A 59 -12.60 -13.71 -11.58
C ASP A 59 -11.24 -13.24 -11.00
N VAL A 60 -10.95 -13.53 -9.73
CA VAL A 60 -9.68 -13.21 -9.06
C VAL A 60 -8.91 -14.49 -8.77
N GLU A 61 -7.67 -14.57 -9.27
CA GLU A 61 -6.74 -15.66 -8.93
C GLU A 61 -6.36 -15.55 -7.44
N LEU A 62 -6.72 -16.57 -6.65
CA LEU A 62 -6.33 -16.67 -5.24
C LEU A 62 -5.16 -17.64 -5.08
N ASN A 63 -4.08 -17.18 -4.45
CA ASN A 63 -3.00 -18.04 -3.98
C ASN A 63 -2.72 -17.84 -2.48
N PHE A 64 -2.15 -18.85 -1.84
CA PHE A 64 -1.79 -18.82 -0.43
C PHE A 64 -0.28 -18.87 -0.26
N MET A 65 0.24 -18.11 0.69
CA MET A 65 1.67 -18.09 1.01
C MET A 65 1.87 -18.00 2.52
N TYR A 66 2.90 -18.66 3.04
CA TYR A 66 3.25 -18.47 4.45
C TYR A 66 4.07 -17.19 4.63
N VAL A 67 3.89 -16.51 5.75
CA VAL A 67 4.54 -15.20 6.05
C VAL A 67 6.06 -15.21 5.91
N ASP A 68 6.73 -16.30 6.29
CA ASP A 68 8.17 -16.46 6.11
C ASP A 68 8.58 -16.59 4.64
N ASN A 69 7.81 -17.34 3.85
CA ASN A 69 8.04 -17.38 2.40
C ASN A 69 7.68 -16.05 1.74
N ALA A 70 6.65 -15.34 2.19
CA ALA A 70 6.29 -14.03 1.67
C ALA A 70 7.41 -13.01 1.84
N ALA A 71 8.05 -12.97 3.01
CA ALA A 71 9.25 -12.15 3.23
C ALA A 71 10.36 -12.49 2.23
N MET A 72 10.68 -13.79 2.07
CA MET A 72 11.67 -14.21 1.07
C MET A 72 11.29 -13.82 -0.38
N GLN A 73 10.01 -13.95 -0.75
CA GLN A 73 9.53 -13.64 -2.09
C GLN A 73 9.53 -12.14 -2.37
N LEU A 74 9.24 -11.29 -1.38
CA LEU A 74 9.34 -9.84 -1.53
C LEU A 74 10.75 -9.42 -1.94
N ILE A 75 11.78 -10.05 -1.40
CA ILE A 75 13.17 -9.76 -1.78
C ILE A 75 13.50 -10.41 -3.14
N LYS A 76 13.11 -11.66 -3.35
CA LYS A 76 13.54 -12.46 -4.50
C LYS A 76 12.86 -12.08 -5.82
N ASP A 77 11.55 -11.92 -5.79
CA ASP A 77 10.73 -11.59 -6.96
C ASP A 77 9.47 -10.84 -6.49
N PRO A 78 9.60 -9.57 -6.09
CA PRO A 78 8.46 -8.76 -5.65
C PRO A 78 7.42 -8.55 -6.74
N SER A 79 7.82 -8.66 -8.01
CA SER A 79 6.95 -8.41 -9.18
C SER A 79 5.84 -9.45 -9.36
N GLN A 80 5.95 -10.61 -8.68
CA GLN A 80 4.93 -11.65 -8.71
C GLN A 80 3.62 -11.26 -7.99
N PHE A 81 3.66 -10.26 -7.10
CA PHE A 81 2.53 -9.83 -6.27
C PHE A 81 1.70 -8.75 -6.96
N ASP A 82 0.38 -8.87 -6.84
CA ASP A 82 -0.56 -7.80 -7.21
C ASP A 82 -1.20 -7.20 -5.96
N THR A 83 -2.02 -8.00 -5.26
CA THR A 83 -2.64 -7.65 -3.98
C THR A 83 -2.28 -8.69 -2.93
N ILE A 84 -1.89 -8.24 -1.74
CA ILE A 84 -1.64 -9.10 -0.57
C ILE A 84 -2.71 -8.81 0.47
N VAL A 85 -3.25 -9.86 1.08
CA VAL A 85 -4.09 -9.77 2.29
C VAL A 85 -3.48 -10.60 3.41
N THR A 86 -3.44 -10.02 4.61
CA THR A 86 -2.86 -10.67 5.78
C THR A 86 -3.41 -10.07 7.08
N ASN A 87 -3.01 -10.62 8.23
CA ASN A 87 -3.42 -10.13 9.54
C ASN A 87 -2.66 -8.85 9.94
N ASN A 88 -2.97 -8.28 11.11
CA ASN A 88 -2.39 -7.01 11.55
C ASN A 88 -0.85 -7.07 11.66
N ILE A 89 -0.31 -7.99 12.46
CA ILE A 89 1.14 -8.04 12.72
C ILE A 89 1.97 -8.47 11.52
N PHE A 90 1.45 -9.39 10.68
CA PHE A 90 2.13 -9.76 9.45
C PHE A 90 2.06 -8.64 8.42
N GLY A 91 0.94 -7.91 8.37
CA GLY A 91 0.77 -6.74 7.51
C GLY A 91 1.75 -5.64 7.84
N ASP A 92 1.90 -5.32 9.13
CA ASP A 92 2.90 -4.37 9.65
C ASP A 92 4.31 -4.71 9.11
N ILE A 93 4.79 -5.92 9.40
CA ILE A 93 6.13 -6.38 8.99
C ILE A 93 6.31 -6.41 7.46
N ILE A 94 5.37 -7.01 6.73
CA ILE A 94 5.46 -7.18 5.27
C ILE A 94 5.36 -5.84 4.55
N SER A 95 4.52 -4.93 5.04
CA SER A 95 4.36 -3.60 4.43
C SER A 95 5.62 -2.75 4.60
N ASP A 96 6.27 -2.82 5.76
CA ASP A 96 7.57 -2.17 5.99
C ASP A 96 8.68 -2.78 5.12
N GLU A 97 8.74 -4.11 5.01
CA GLU A 97 9.69 -4.79 4.11
C GLU A 97 9.49 -4.39 2.65
N ALA A 98 8.23 -4.38 2.18
CA ALA A 98 7.86 -3.93 0.84
C ALA A 98 8.23 -2.46 0.59
N SER A 99 8.12 -1.61 1.62
CA SER A 99 8.40 -0.18 1.49
C SER A 99 9.86 0.09 1.09
N ILE A 100 10.80 -0.66 1.65
CA ILE A 100 12.24 -0.50 1.39
C ILE A 100 12.62 -0.95 -0.03
N ILE A 101 11.94 -1.96 -0.57
CA ILE A 101 12.20 -2.47 -1.93
C ILE A 101 11.96 -1.40 -2.98
N THR A 102 11.02 -0.48 -2.75
CA THR A 102 10.74 0.64 -3.68
C THR A 102 11.82 1.73 -3.66
N GLY A 103 12.70 1.71 -2.66
CA GLY A 103 13.85 2.61 -2.55
C GLY A 103 13.56 3.99 -1.94
N SER A 104 12.30 4.40 -1.75
CA SER A 104 11.98 5.62 -1.01
C SER A 104 10.63 5.58 -0.29
N ILE A 105 10.71 5.61 1.04
CA ILE A 105 9.55 5.76 1.94
C ILE A 105 8.80 7.08 1.67
N GLY A 106 9.51 8.13 1.23
CA GLY A 106 8.94 9.46 0.92
C GLY A 106 7.97 9.48 -0.27
N MET A 107 7.84 8.35 -0.98
CA MET A 107 6.99 8.19 -2.16
C MET A 107 5.71 7.39 -1.89
N LEU A 108 5.57 6.78 -0.72
CA LEU A 108 4.57 5.75 -0.48
C LEU A 108 3.32 6.31 0.24
N PRO A 109 2.15 6.34 -0.45
CA PRO A 109 0.88 6.68 0.19
C PRO A 109 0.26 5.48 0.91
N SER A 110 -0.68 5.73 1.82
CA SER A 110 -1.50 4.70 2.46
C SER A 110 -2.97 5.14 2.60
N ALA A 111 -3.83 4.14 2.80
CA ALA A 111 -5.25 4.33 3.09
C ALA A 111 -5.73 3.30 4.12
N SER A 112 -6.42 3.79 5.15
CA SER A 112 -7.16 2.99 6.13
C SER A 112 -8.65 3.12 5.87
N LEU A 113 -9.26 2.08 5.31
CA LEU A 113 -10.64 2.10 4.81
C LEU A 113 -11.60 1.39 5.75
N ARG A 114 -12.83 1.90 5.84
CA ARG A 114 -13.97 1.20 6.46
C ARG A 114 -14.75 0.41 5.39
N ASP A 115 -15.85 -0.21 5.80
CA ASP A 115 -16.77 -0.93 4.91
C ASP A 115 -17.48 -0.02 3.91
N ASP A 116 -17.81 1.20 4.32
CA ASP A 116 -18.36 2.21 3.44
C ASP A 116 -17.26 3.01 2.73
N LYS A 117 -17.63 4.12 2.09
CA LYS A 117 -16.68 4.95 1.34
C LYS A 117 -15.79 5.83 2.23
N PHE A 118 -15.90 5.74 3.55
CA PHE A 118 -15.07 6.54 4.44
C PHE A 118 -13.67 5.92 4.59
N GLY A 119 -12.64 6.76 4.51
CA GLY A 119 -11.26 6.34 4.67
C GLY A 119 -10.39 7.44 5.27
N MET A 120 -9.32 7.04 5.94
CA MET A 120 -8.22 7.91 6.38
C MET A 120 -7.04 7.70 5.43
N TYR A 121 -6.47 8.78 4.90
CA TYR A 121 -5.42 8.75 3.90
C TYR A 121 -4.23 9.53 4.40
N GLU A 122 -3.05 8.91 4.40
CA GLU A 122 -1.83 9.50 4.95
C GLU A 122 -0.61 9.00 4.18
N PRO A 123 0.53 9.72 4.19
CA PRO A 123 1.79 9.15 3.78
C PRO A 123 2.30 8.16 4.84
N ILE A 124 3.05 7.14 4.46
CA ILE A 124 3.65 6.23 5.47
C ILE A 124 4.86 6.83 6.19
N HIS A 125 5.46 7.89 5.63
CA HIS A 125 6.64 8.50 6.23
C HIS A 125 6.30 9.21 7.55
N GLY A 126 7.25 9.21 8.49
CA GLY A 126 7.10 9.95 9.75
C GLY A 126 7.14 11.47 9.58
N SER A 127 7.13 12.19 10.72
CA SER A 127 7.06 13.66 10.75
C SER A 127 8.36 14.37 10.35
N ALA A 128 9.50 13.67 10.31
CA ALA A 128 10.83 14.19 9.95
C ALA A 128 11.13 15.58 10.58
N PRO A 129 11.13 15.69 11.93
CA PRO A 129 11.18 16.98 12.63
C PRO A 129 12.47 17.76 12.37
N ASP A 130 13.55 17.07 12.02
CA ASP A 130 14.85 17.63 11.67
C ASP A 130 14.84 18.47 10.38
N ILE A 131 13.87 18.24 9.48
CA ILE A 131 13.71 19.00 8.22
C ILE A 131 12.48 19.91 8.20
N ALA A 132 11.73 19.99 9.30
CA ALA A 132 10.56 20.84 9.42
C ALA A 132 10.90 22.31 9.08
N HIS A 133 10.03 22.95 8.29
CA HIS A 133 10.18 24.33 7.81
C HIS A 133 11.40 24.63 6.91
N LYS A 134 12.14 23.61 6.46
CA LYS A 134 13.33 23.79 5.61
C LYS A 134 13.06 23.68 4.10
N ASN A 135 11.81 23.49 3.68
CA ASN A 135 11.42 23.24 2.28
C ASN A 135 12.13 22.02 1.67
N MET A 136 12.37 20.98 2.48
CA MET A 136 13.14 19.78 2.10
C MET A 136 12.32 18.48 2.08
N ALA A 137 11.11 18.48 2.64
CA ALA A 137 10.25 17.31 2.67
C ALA A 137 9.78 16.91 1.26
N ASN A 138 9.62 15.62 1.03
CA ASN A 138 9.01 15.10 -0.19
C ASN A 138 7.48 15.17 -0.08
N PRO A 139 6.78 15.99 -0.87
CA PRO A 139 5.32 16.08 -0.78
C PRO A 139 4.60 14.94 -1.51
N ILE A 140 5.32 14.11 -2.28
CA ILE A 140 4.71 13.19 -3.24
C ILE A 140 3.86 12.13 -2.53
N ALA A 141 4.33 11.51 -1.44
CA ALA A 141 3.52 10.52 -0.72
C ALA A 141 2.17 11.09 -0.29
N THR A 142 2.13 12.29 0.30
CA THR A 142 0.87 12.94 0.69
C THR A 142 -0.02 13.26 -0.51
N ILE A 143 0.56 13.73 -1.62
CA ILE A 143 -0.18 14.00 -2.87
C ILE A 143 -0.79 12.70 -3.42
N LEU A 144 -0.05 11.60 -3.42
CA LEU A 144 -0.56 10.31 -3.85
C LEU A 144 -1.60 9.73 -2.88
N SER A 145 -1.56 10.07 -1.58
CA SER A 145 -2.63 9.75 -0.63
C SER A 145 -3.94 10.47 -1.01
N VAL A 146 -3.86 11.68 -1.57
CA VAL A 146 -5.04 12.38 -2.13
C VAL A 146 -5.56 11.66 -3.37
N ALA A 147 -4.69 11.15 -4.25
CA ALA A 147 -5.12 10.32 -5.38
C ALA A 147 -5.86 9.05 -4.89
N MET A 148 -5.35 8.37 -3.84
CA MET A 148 -6.05 7.26 -3.20
C MET A 148 -7.43 7.69 -2.65
N MET A 149 -7.52 8.87 -2.04
CA MET A 149 -8.78 9.42 -1.53
C MET A 149 -9.81 9.61 -2.64
N LEU A 150 -9.43 10.23 -3.77
CA LEU A 150 -10.29 10.41 -4.93
C LEU A 150 -10.80 9.06 -5.46
N ARG A 151 -9.91 8.07 -5.58
CA ARG A 151 -10.24 6.73 -6.04
C ARG A 151 -11.19 5.99 -5.10
N TYR A 152 -10.81 5.83 -3.83
CA TYR A 152 -11.49 4.91 -2.92
C TYR A 152 -12.71 5.54 -2.23
N SER A 153 -12.64 6.81 -1.83
CA SER A 153 -13.77 7.48 -1.15
C SER A 153 -14.77 8.12 -2.11
N PHE A 154 -14.29 8.64 -3.25
CA PHE A 154 -15.15 9.40 -4.17
C PHE A 154 -15.44 8.68 -5.48
N SER A 155 -14.77 7.56 -5.76
CA SER A 155 -14.91 6.83 -7.03
C SER A 155 -14.56 7.68 -8.25
N LEU A 156 -13.63 8.63 -8.07
CA LEU A 156 -13.12 9.57 -9.08
C LEU A 156 -11.81 9.05 -9.67
N GLU A 157 -11.90 7.96 -10.44
CA GLU A 157 -10.71 7.28 -11.01
C GLU A 157 -9.94 8.18 -11.98
N LYS A 158 -10.65 8.96 -12.78
CA LYS A 158 -10.01 9.83 -13.78
C LYS A 158 -9.15 10.89 -13.10
N GLU A 159 -9.69 11.54 -12.08
CA GLU A 159 -9.03 12.59 -11.31
C GLU A 159 -7.86 12.03 -10.48
N ALA A 160 -8.02 10.83 -9.90
CA ALA A 160 -6.93 10.13 -9.22
C ALA A 160 -5.77 9.85 -10.20
N LYS A 161 -6.10 9.37 -11.40
CA LYS A 161 -5.12 9.08 -12.45
C LYS A 161 -4.41 10.34 -12.96
N GLU A 162 -5.11 11.47 -13.09
CA GLU A 162 -4.50 12.75 -13.48
C GLU A 162 -3.39 13.17 -12.49
N ILE A 163 -3.60 12.99 -11.18
CA ILE A 163 -2.57 13.26 -10.16
C ILE A 163 -1.39 12.29 -10.29
N GLU A 164 -1.65 10.99 -10.44
CA GLU A 164 -0.61 9.96 -10.58
C GLU A 164 0.24 10.18 -11.83
N ASP A 165 -0.40 10.49 -12.96
CA ASP A 165 0.25 10.78 -14.22
C ASP A 165 1.06 12.09 -14.12
N ALA A 166 0.57 13.11 -13.40
CA ALA A 166 1.32 14.36 -13.14
C ALA A 166 2.60 14.12 -12.31
N VAL A 167 2.51 13.34 -11.23
CA VAL A 167 3.68 12.91 -10.44
C VAL A 167 4.68 12.16 -11.33
N THR A 168 4.18 11.22 -12.14
CA THR A 168 5.02 10.43 -13.06
C THR A 168 5.74 11.32 -14.08
N LYS A 169 5.05 12.31 -14.67
CA LYS A 169 5.66 13.28 -15.61
C LYS A 169 6.79 14.06 -14.94
N VAL A 170 6.56 14.63 -13.75
CA VAL A 170 7.58 15.42 -13.02
C VAL A 170 8.83 14.58 -12.70
N LEU A 171 8.65 13.32 -12.30
CA LEU A 171 9.77 12.41 -12.06
C LEU A 171 10.50 12.03 -13.36
N ASN A 172 9.79 11.85 -14.46
CA ASN A 172 10.39 11.58 -15.77
C ASN A 172 11.16 12.78 -16.34
N GLU A 173 10.75 14.01 -16.00
CA GLU A 173 11.49 15.25 -16.30
C GLU A 173 12.77 15.40 -15.46
N GLY A 174 13.02 14.52 -14.49
CA GLY A 174 14.26 14.45 -13.72
C GLY A 174 14.25 15.27 -12.43
N TYR A 175 13.11 15.82 -12.00
CA TYR A 175 13.01 16.54 -10.73
C TYR A 175 12.97 15.58 -9.54
N ARG A 176 13.73 15.90 -8.48
CA ARG A 176 13.87 15.05 -7.29
C ARG A 176 13.85 15.92 -6.03
N THR A 177 13.14 15.51 -4.99
CA THR A 177 13.45 15.97 -3.64
C THR A 177 14.67 15.21 -3.10
N ARG A 178 15.26 15.71 -2.02
CA ARG A 178 16.56 15.25 -1.54
C ARG A 178 16.61 13.76 -1.18
N ASP A 179 15.51 13.21 -0.67
CA ASP A 179 15.35 11.80 -0.27
C ASP A 179 15.38 10.83 -1.46
N ILE A 180 14.93 11.25 -2.65
CA ILE A 180 14.90 10.43 -3.87
C ILE A 180 16.02 10.78 -4.87
N TYR A 181 16.94 11.66 -4.48
CA TYR A 181 18.06 12.02 -5.34
C TYR A 181 19.15 10.95 -5.30
N ASN A 182 19.47 10.38 -6.47
CA ASN A 182 20.45 9.30 -6.63
C ASN A 182 21.72 9.74 -7.38
N GLY A 183 22.03 11.05 -7.40
CA GLY A 183 23.14 11.61 -8.15
C GLY A 183 22.81 12.02 -9.59
N LYS A 184 21.55 11.85 -10.02
CA LYS A 184 21.04 12.30 -11.33
C LYS A 184 19.76 13.10 -11.16
N GLY A 185 19.58 14.11 -12.01
CA GLY A 185 18.40 14.98 -12.02
C GLY A 185 18.58 16.29 -11.25
N ASN A 186 17.50 17.05 -11.15
CA ASN A 186 17.46 18.37 -10.53
C ASN A 186 16.90 18.25 -9.11
N VAL A 187 17.73 18.57 -8.10
CA VAL A 187 17.29 18.59 -6.71
C VAL A 187 16.49 19.87 -6.45
N ILE A 188 15.24 19.70 -6.04
CA ILE A 188 14.30 20.78 -5.77
C ILE A 188 13.70 20.67 -4.36
N GLY A 189 13.10 21.75 -3.90
CA GLY A 189 12.42 21.79 -2.59
C GLY A 189 10.96 21.32 -2.64
N THR A 190 10.34 21.21 -1.46
CA THR A 190 8.94 20.78 -1.30
C THR A 190 7.96 21.62 -2.13
N LYS A 191 8.06 22.95 -2.05
CA LYS A 191 7.15 23.87 -2.75
C LYS A 191 7.25 23.72 -4.26
N GLU A 192 8.47 23.72 -4.78
CA GLU A 192 8.72 23.60 -6.22
C GLU A 192 8.22 22.25 -6.75
N MET A 193 8.38 21.16 -5.98
CA MET A 193 7.81 19.87 -6.36
C MET A 193 6.28 19.94 -6.46
N GLY A 194 5.61 20.56 -5.49
CA GLY A 194 4.16 20.77 -5.52
C GLY A 194 3.69 21.64 -6.68
N ASP A 195 4.39 22.74 -6.96
CA ASP A 195 4.10 23.64 -8.08
C ASP A 195 4.26 22.93 -9.42
N LEU A 196 5.34 22.14 -9.57
CA LEU A 196 5.58 21.37 -10.78
C LEU A 196 4.45 20.36 -11.01
N ILE A 197 4.08 19.57 -9.99
CA ILE A 197 3.00 18.59 -10.09
C ILE A 197 1.69 19.27 -10.49
N THR A 198 1.32 20.37 -9.82
CA THR A 198 0.09 21.13 -10.10
C THR A 198 0.05 21.61 -11.56
N ASN A 199 1.17 22.05 -12.11
CA ASN A 199 1.27 22.51 -13.51
C ASN A 199 1.17 21.38 -14.55
N ARG A 200 1.15 20.09 -14.15
CA ARG A 200 1.03 18.92 -15.06
C ARG A 200 -0.33 18.22 -15.00
N ILE A 201 -1.24 18.73 -14.17
CA ILE A 201 -2.66 18.34 -14.11
C ILE A 201 -3.41 19.06 -15.23
#